data_AF-A0AAD6M012-F1
#
_entry.id   AF-A0AAD6M012-F1
#
_cell.length_a   1.000
_cell.length_b   1.000
_cell.length_c   1.000
_cell.angle_alpha   90.00
_cell.angle_beta   90.00
_cell.angle_gamma   90.00
#
_symmetry.space_group_name_H-M   'P 1'
#
loop_
_entity.id
_entity.type
_entity.pdbx_description
1 polymer ?
#
loop_
_entity_poly.entity_id
_entity_poly.type
_entity_poly.pdbx_seq_one_letter_code
_entity_poly.pdbx_strand_id
1 'polypeptide(L)'
;MVSVMRSCIQSILKLVNCLIGMVGIAMVLYSIWLIRVWEREMGGFPFFEDDDDVTPWFIYTFLGLGVTLSVITCFGHIAAETANGCCLYLYMLFIFLLLMLEAGVTADVFLNRDWEEACSLTKKSLFDSHLMDFPKDPSGSFDQFKGFVRSNFELCKWTGLSIVSVQAIGPHPSYDSDDDYASDRAPLLKDVVHPPSYVVGNPVMGSRNNAWSIRVSEKRWWWCAGGVAVVIGGAVYFLERPFWPTMQLLGLHVVVFLKCFLVVFGQQYHTHHNVADLHWKPATATWYGSPDGDGSDGGACGYGSLVDVKPLRARVGAVSPILFKNGEGCGACYKVRCLDKSICSERAVTIIVTDECPGGYCSNGHTHFDLSGAAFGHMAISGENGQLRNRGEIPVIYRRTPCKYPGKNIAFHVNEGSTDYWLSLLVEFEDGDGDVGSMHIREAGGTEWLEMNHLWGANWCVIRGPLKGPLSVKLTTLSTGRTLSARDVIPRNWVAKATYTSRLNFFH
;
A
#
# COMPACT_ATOMS: atom_id res chain seq x y z
N MET A 1 -8.60 -23.83 29.44
CA MET A 1 -9.55 -23.96 28.30
C MET A 1 -9.39 -22.83 27.27
N VAL A 2 -9.53 -21.54 27.64
CA VAL A 2 -9.51 -20.40 26.69
C VAL A 2 -8.38 -20.42 25.66
N SER A 3 -7.13 -20.67 26.06
CA SER A 3 -5.98 -20.76 25.13
C SER A 3 -6.18 -21.83 24.04
N VAL A 4 -6.55 -23.06 24.42
CA VAL A 4 -6.83 -24.16 23.48
C VAL A 4 -7.97 -23.79 22.53
N MET A 5 -9.03 -23.16 23.05
CA MET A 5 -10.16 -22.69 22.24
C MET A 5 -9.73 -21.64 21.22
N ARG A 6 -8.88 -20.67 21.60
CA ARG A 6 -8.32 -19.65 20.69
C ARG A 6 -7.44 -20.28 19.60
N SER A 7 -6.61 -21.26 19.95
CA SER A 7 -5.81 -22.01 18.97
C SER A 7 -6.66 -22.84 18.01
N CYS A 8 -7.72 -23.50 18.50
CA CYS A 8 -8.68 -24.20 17.65
C CYS A 8 -9.38 -23.24 16.68
N ILE A 9 -9.86 -22.09 17.15
CA ILE A 9 -10.52 -21.08 16.31
C ILE A 9 -9.56 -20.55 15.23
N GLN A 10 -8.32 -20.21 15.59
CA GLN A 10 -7.32 -19.75 14.60
C GLN A 10 -6.97 -20.85 13.58
N SER A 11 -6.90 -22.12 13.99
CA SER A 11 -6.69 -23.26 13.09
C SER A 11 -7.87 -23.50 12.15
N ILE A 12 -9.11 -23.34 12.64
CA ILE A 12 -10.33 -23.46 11.83
C ILE A 12 -10.41 -22.31 10.82
N LEU A 13 -10.10 -21.07 11.23
CA LEU A 13 -10.08 -19.92 10.32
C LEU A 13 -9.05 -20.10 9.19
N LYS A 14 -7.85 -20.58 9.51
CA LYS A 14 -6.83 -20.91 8.49
C LYS A 14 -7.27 -22.05 7.55
N LEU A 15 -7.98 -23.06 8.06
CA LEU A 15 -8.55 -24.14 7.23
C LEU A 15 -9.65 -23.61 6.28
N VAL A 16 -10.57 -22.79 6.78
CA VAL A 16 -11.67 -22.21 6.00
C VAL A 16 -11.13 -21.26 4.91
N ASN A 17 -10.19 -20.37 5.24
CA ASN A 17 -9.56 -19.51 4.24
C ASN A 17 -8.84 -20.34 3.15
N CYS A 18 -8.10 -21.39 3.53
CA CYS A 18 -7.46 -22.31 2.57
C CYS A 18 -8.48 -23.00 1.64
N LEU A 19 -9.62 -23.45 2.17
CA LEU A 19 -10.71 -24.03 1.37
C LEU A 19 -11.30 -23.02 0.38
N ILE A 20 -11.54 -21.78 0.81
CA ILE A 20 -12.05 -20.69 -0.05
C ILE A 20 -11.04 -20.36 -1.16
N GLY A 21 -9.74 -20.33 -0.86
CA GLY A 21 -8.69 -20.11 -1.86
C GLY A 21 -8.63 -21.22 -2.90
N MET A 22 -8.76 -22.48 -2.50
CA MET A 22 -8.81 -23.61 -3.45
C MET A 22 -10.06 -23.53 -4.35
N VAL A 23 -11.21 -23.10 -3.83
CA VAL A 23 -12.41 -22.84 -4.64
C VAL A 23 -12.19 -21.67 -5.61
N GLY A 24 -11.61 -20.56 -5.16
CA GLY A 24 -11.29 -19.41 -6.01
C GLY A 24 -10.36 -19.77 -7.17
N ILE A 25 -9.28 -20.50 -6.89
CA ILE A 25 -8.34 -21.01 -7.90
C ILE A 25 -9.03 -21.98 -8.86
N ALA A 26 -9.87 -22.90 -8.37
CA ALA A 26 -10.62 -23.82 -9.22
C ALA A 26 -11.60 -23.08 -10.14
N MET A 27 -12.28 -22.03 -9.66
CA MET A 27 -13.14 -21.19 -10.50
C MET A 27 -12.34 -20.44 -11.58
N VAL A 28 -11.18 -19.86 -11.24
CA VAL A 28 -10.31 -19.19 -12.24
C VAL A 28 -9.84 -20.17 -13.31
N LEU A 29 -9.40 -21.38 -12.93
CA LEU A 29 -8.98 -22.42 -13.87
C LEU A 29 -10.14 -22.90 -14.75
N TYR A 30 -11.34 -23.03 -14.19
CA TYR A 30 -12.54 -23.40 -14.93
C TYR A 30 -12.98 -22.30 -15.92
N SER A 31 -12.96 -21.02 -15.52
CA SER A 31 -13.19 -19.90 -16.45
C SER A 31 -12.17 -19.87 -17.58
N ILE A 32 -10.87 -20.04 -17.30
CA ILE A 32 -9.83 -20.09 -18.34
C ILE A 32 -10.05 -21.28 -19.29
N TRP A 33 -10.51 -22.42 -18.78
CA TRP A 33 -10.91 -23.55 -19.60
C TRP A 33 -12.14 -23.25 -20.47
N LEU A 34 -13.16 -22.58 -19.93
CA LEU A 34 -14.33 -22.13 -20.70
C LEU A 34 -13.96 -21.14 -21.81
N ILE A 35 -13.08 -20.16 -21.55
CA ILE A 35 -12.54 -19.27 -22.61
C ILE A 35 -11.88 -20.12 -23.70
N ARG A 36 -11.03 -21.08 -23.33
CA ARG A 36 -10.32 -21.97 -24.26
C ARG A 36 -11.21 -22.94 -25.04
N VAL A 37 -12.42 -23.24 -24.55
CA VAL A 37 -13.44 -24.00 -25.28
C VAL A 37 -14.19 -23.07 -26.24
N TRP A 38 -14.65 -21.92 -25.76
CA TRP A 38 -15.35 -20.91 -26.55
C TRP A 38 -14.52 -20.40 -27.74
N GLU A 39 -13.24 -20.08 -27.52
CA GLU A 39 -12.28 -19.73 -28.60
C GLU A 39 -12.19 -20.81 -29.70
N ARG A 40 -12.30 -22.09 -29.33
CA ARG A 40 -12.18 -23.22 -30.28
C ARG A 40 -13.45 -23.47 -31.09
N GLU A 41 -14.62 -23.24 -30.49
CA GLU A 41 -15.91 -23.46 -31.15
C GLU A 41 -16.32 -22.25 -32.00
N MET A 42 -16.06 -21.02 -31.53
CA MET A 42 -16.30 -19.80 -32.31
C MET A 42 -15.29 -19.62 -33.45
N GLY A 43 -14.02 -20.00 -33.25
CA GLY A 43 -12.96 -19.85 -34.26
C GLY A 43 -13.11 -20.71 -35.54
N GLY A 44 -14.20 -21.46 -35.68
CA GLY A 44 -14.53 -22.26 -36.86
C GLY A 44 -15.44 -21.57 -37.89
N PHE A 45 -16.04 -20.43 -37.58
CA PHE A 45 -17.02 -19.76 -38.44
C PHE A 45 -16.44 -18.53 -39.15
N PRO A 46 -16.29 -18.55 -40.50
CA PRO A 46 -16.19 -17.33 -41.28
C PRO A 46 -17.56 -16.65 -41.41
N PHE A 47 -17.55 -15.33 -41.62
CA PHE A 47 -18.72 -14.43 -41.63
C PHE A 47 -19.41 -14.26 -40.26
N PHE A 48 -19.10 -13.14 -39.59
CA PHE A 48 -19.96 -11.95 -39.63
C PHE A 48 -19.10 -10.69 -39.49
N GLU A 49 -19.38 -9.66 -40.30
CA GLU A 49 -18.95 -8.28 -40.10
C GLU A 49 -20.22 -7.46 -39.87
N ASP A 50 -20.45 -6.97 -38.65
CA ASP A 50 -21.14 -5.73 -38.25
C ASP A 50 -21.33 -5.74 -36.70
N ASP A 51 -21.75 -4.61 -36.12
CA ASP A 51 -21.68 -4.31 -34.68
C ASP A 51 -22.48 -5.24 -33.71
N ASP A 52 -22.14 -5.14 -32.42
CA ASP A 52 -22.60 -5.91 -31.24
C ASP A 52 -21.98 -7.30 -31.02
N ASP A 53 -20.69 -7.30 -30.68
CA ASP A 53 -19.90 -8.45 -30.24
C ASP A 53 -20.47 -9.08 -28.94
N VAL A 54 -21.17 -10.21 -29.06
CA VAL A 54 -21.85 -10.94 -27.96
C VAL A 54 -20.81 -11.65 -27.06
N THR A 55 -20.04 -10.85 -26.33
CA THR A 55 -19.04 -11.34 -25.40
C THR A 55 -19.68 -12.16 -24.27
N PRO A 56 -19.15 -13.35 -23.94
CA PRO A 56 -19.76 -14.27 -22.98
C PRO A 56 -19.52 -13.79 -21.55
N TRP A 57 -20.28 -12.77 -21.13
CA TRP A 57 -20.15 -12.08 -19.83
C TRP A 57 -20.12 -13.04 -18.64
N PHE A 58 -20.81 -14.18 -18.71
CA PHE A 58 -20.85 -15.17 -17.63
C PHE A 58 -19.48 -15.79 -17.34
N ILE A 59 -18.63 -15.96 -18.36
CA ILE A 59 -17.28 -16.50 -18.18
C ILE A 59 -16.40 -15.50 -17.42
N TYR A 60 -16.58 -14.20 -17.72
CA TYR A 60 -15.89 -13.09 -17.07
C TYR A 60 -16.39 -12.83 -15.63
N THR A 61 -17.67 -13.02 -15.32
CA THR A 61 -18.17 -12.88 -13.93
C THR A 61 -17.70 -14.02 -13.04
N PHE A 62 -17.69 -15.27 -13.54
CA PHE A 62 -17.04 -16.38 -12.83
C PHE A 62 -15.54 -16.12 -12.59
N LEU A 63 -14.84 -15.58 -13.59
CA LEU A 63 -13.40 -15.27 -13.50
C LEU A 63 -13.15 -14.19 -12.43
N GLY A 64 -13.92 -13.11 -12.46
CA GLY A 64 -13.85 -12.03 -11.48
C GLY A 64 -14.17 -12.49 -10.05
N LEU A 65 -15.17 -13.36 -9.89
CA LEU A 65 -15.52 -13.92 -8.57
C LEU A 65 -14.42 -14.85 -8.05
N GLY A 66 -13.85 -15.73 -8.89
CA GLY A 66 -12.74 -16.60 -8.53
C GLY A 66 -11.46 -15.82 -8.15
N VAL A 67 -11.14 -14.75 -8.89
CA VAL A 67 -10.04 -13.83 -8.53
C VAL A 67 -10.34 -13.14 -7.19
N THR A 68 -11.56 -12.66 -6.97
CA THR A 68 -11.95 -11.98 -5.72
C THR A 68 -11.81 -12.90 -4.50
N LEU A 69 -12.32 -14.13 -4.56
CA LEU A 69 -12.15 -15.13 -3.49
C LEU A 69 -10.67 -15.45 -3.21
N SER A 70 -9.84 -15.49 -4.26
CA SER A 70 -8.40 -15.72 -4.14
C SER A 70 -7.70 -14.55 -3.43
N VAL A 71 -8.03 -13.30 -3.78
CA VAL A 71 -7.49 -12.09 -3.14
C VAL A 71 -7.89 -12.00 -1.66
N ILE A 72 -9.16 -12.27 -1.34
CA ILE A 72 -9.67 -12.26 0.04
C ILE A 72 -8.99 -13.34 0.88
N THR A 73 -8.72 -14.51 0.29
CA THR A 73 -7.95 -15.58 0.94
C THR A 73 -6.52 -15.12 1.28
N CYS A 74 -5.81 -14.49 0.35
CA CYS A 74 -4.47 -13.97 0.59
C CYS A 74 -4.43 -12.96 1.76
N PHE A 75 -5.36 -12.00 1.79
CA PHE A 75 -5.47 -11.06 2.91
C PHE A 75 -5.85 -11.76 4.23
N GLY A 76 -6.72 -12.77 4.19
CA GLY A 76 -7.09 -13.58 5.36
C GLY A 76 -5.92 -14.36 5.97
N HIS A 77 -5.01 -14.89 5.14
CA HIS A 77 -3.77 -15.51 5.62
C HIS A 77 -2.82 -14.48 6.26
N ILE A 78 -2.62 -13.32 5.61
CA ILE A 78 -1.75 -12.25 6.13
C ILE A 78 -2.30 -11.71 7.47
N ALA A 79 -3.60 -11.48 7.60
CA ALA A 79 -4.23 -11.03 8.84
C ALA A 79 -4.10 -12.07 9.96
N ALA A 80 -4.24 -13.37 9.65
CA ALA A 80 -4.13 -14.48 10.61
C ALA A 80 -2.69 -14.78 11.09
N GLU A 81 -1.67 -14.08 10.56
CA GLU A 81 -0.26 -14.23 10.93
C GLU A 81 0.38 -12.94 11.43
N THR A 82 0.03 -11.79 10.86
CA THR A 82 0.59 -10.49 11.28
C THR A 82 -0.02 -9.93 12.56
N ALA A 83 -1.22 -10.38 12.95
CA ALA A 83 -2.02 -9.83 14.07
C ALA A 83 -2.22 -8.29 14.03
N ASN A 84 -2.01 -7.67 12.86
CA ASN A 84 -2.04 -6.23 12.67
C ASN A 84 -3.48 -5.75 12.45
N GLY A 85 -3.93 -4.79 13.28
CA GLY A 85 -5.29 -4.24 13.21
C GLY A 85 -5.67 -3.66 11.84
N CYS A 86 -4.71 -3.11 11.08
CA CYS A 86 -4.96 -2.62 9.72
C CYS A 86 -5.29 -3.77 8.74
N CYS A 87 -4.51 -4.85 8.77
CA CYS A 87 -4.76 -6.04 7.94
C CYS A 87 -6.07 -6.73 8.34
N LEU A 88 -6.39 -6.75 9.64
CA LEU A 88 -7.67 -7.27 10.14
C LEU A 88 -8.85 -6.42 9.67
N TYR A 89 -8.76 -5.08 9.73
CA TYR A 89 -9.81 -4.18 9.24
C TYR A 89 -10.08 -4.35 7.74
N LEU A 90 -9.02 -4.43 6.92
CA LEU A 90 -9.16 -4.67 5.48
C LEU A 90 -9.82 -6.04 5.18
N TYR A 91 -9.43 -7.10 5.90
CA TYR A 91 -10.08 -8.41 5.78
C TYR A 91 -11.57 -8.34 6.17
N MET A 92 -11.90 -7.71 7.31
CA MET A 92 -13.29 -7.53 7.75
C MET A 92 -14.12 -6.69 6.77
N LEU A 93 -13.53 -5.68 6.11
CA LEU A 93 -14.19 -4.90 5.07
C LEU A 93 -14.54 -5.75 3.83
N PHE A 94 -13.60 -6.58 3.36
CA PHE A 94 -13.89 -7.49 2.24
C PHE A 94 -14.93 -8.55 2.59
N ILE A 95 -14.90 -9.11 3.81
CA ILE A 95 -15.93 -10.03 4.30
C ILE A 95 -17.29 -9.31 4.39
N PHE A 96 -17.35 -8.09 4.91
CA PHE A 96 -18.58 -7.30 4.96
C PHE A 96 -19.17 -7.04 3.55
N LEU A 97 -18.33 -6.72 2.56
CA LEU A 97 -18.77 -6.55 1.18
C LEU A 97 -19.31 -7.84 0.55
N LEU A 98 -18.70 -9.00 0.84
CA LEU A 98 -19.27 -10.30 0.45
C LEU A 98 -20.63 -10.55 1.12
N LEU A 99 -20.75 -10.31 2.43
CA LEU A 99 -22.01 -10.50 3.16
C LEU A 99 -23.13 -9.59 2.65
N MET A 100 -22.82 -8.34 2.30
CA MET A 100 -23.79 -7.42 1.68
C MET A 100 -24.22 -7.88 0.28
N LEU A 101 -23.31 -8.50 -0.49
CA LEU A 101 -23.63 -9.08 -1.80
C LEU A 101 -24.48 -10.34 -1.67
N GLU A 102 -24.11 -11.27 -0.78
CA GLU A 102 -24.86 -12.50 -0.48
C GLU A 102 -26.25 -12.18 0.09
N ALA A 103 -26.36 -11.20 0.98
CA ALA A 103 -27.64 -10.70 1.48
C ALA A 103 -28.48 -10.02 0.39
N GLY A 104 -27.87 -9.26 -0.52
CA GLY A 104 -28.56 -8.63 -1.65
C GLY A 104 -29.15 -9.65 -2.62
N VAL A 105 -28.36 -10.64 -3.04
CA VAL A 105 -28.82 -11.75 -3.88
C VAL A 105 -29.89 -12.58 -3.19
N THR A 106 -29.72 -12.88 -1.90
CA THR A 106 -30.73 -13.61 -1.11
C THR A 106 -32.03 -12.82 -0.99
N ALA A 107 -31.96 -11.50 -0.77
CA ALA A 107 -33.13 -10.64 -0.68
C ALA A 107 -33.91 -10.58 -2.00
N ASP A 108 -33.25 -10.46 -3.15
CA ASP A 108 -33.93 -10.51 -4.46
C ASP A 108 -34.62 -11.86 -4.68
N VAL A 109 -33.91 -12.98 -4.47
CA VAL A 109 -34.46 -14.34 -4.59
C VAL A 109 -35.66 -14.59 -3.66
N PHE A 110 -35.72 -13.93 -2.50
CA PHE A 110 -36.84 -14.04 -1.56
C PHE A 110 -38.00 -13.05 -1.79
N LEU A 111 -37.72 -11.84 -2.28
CA LEU A 111 -38.72 -10.76 -2.41
C LEU A 111 -39.34 -10.67 -3.80
N ASN A 112 -38.58 -11.00 -4.84
CA ASN A 112 -39.06 -11.06 -6.21
C ASN A 112 -40.03 -12.24 -6.34
N ARG A 113 -41.24 -11.99 -6.84
CA ARG A 113 -42.30 -13.01 -6.96
C ARG A 113 -42.41 -13.60 -8.37
N ASP A 114 -41.73 -13.01 -9.34
CA ASP A 114 -41.90 -13.27 -10.76
C ASP A 114 -41.26 -14.60 -11.22
N TRP A 115 -40.52 -15.29 -10.34
CA TRP A 115 -39.88 -16.58 -10.62
C TRP A 115 -40.88 -17.64 -11.14
N GLU A 116 -42.13 -17.63 -10.68
CA GLU A 116 -43.17 -18.55 -11.19
C GLU A 116 -43.66 -18.15 -12.59
N GLU A 117 -43.85 -16.86 -12.87
CA GLU A 117 -44.36 -16.38 -14.17
C GLU A 117 -43.31 -16.52 -15.28
N ALA A 118 -42.06 -16.14 -15.02
CA ALA A 118 -40.96 -16.35 -15.96
C ALA A 118 -40.70 -17.85 -16.22
N CYS A 119 -40.99 -18.72 -15.24
CA CYS A 119 -40.99 -20.18 -15.46
C CYS A 119 -42.15 -20.70 -16.33
N SER A 120 -43.25 -19.95 -16.44
CA SER A 120 -44.49 -20.34 -17.13
C SER A 120 -44.61 -19.74 -18.55
N LEU A 121 -43.94 -18.60 -18.81
CA LEU A 121 -44.04 -17.85 -20.07
C LEU A 121 -43.51 -18.59 -21.32
N THR A 122 -42.74 -19.67 -21.17
CA THR A 122 -42.22 -20.48 -22.30
C THR A 122 -43.27 -21.32 -23.05
N LYS A 123 -44.57 -20.99 -22.95
CA LYS A 123 -45.67 -21.90 -23.36
C LYS A 123 -46.72 -21.32 -24.31
N LYS A 124 -46.58 -20.08 -24.82
CA LYS A 124 -47.53 -19.55 -25.81
C LYS A 124 -46.96 -18.51 -26.78
N SER A 125 -46.76 -18.94 -28.04
CA SER A 125 -47.13 -18.25 -29.29
C SER A 125 -47.23 -16.72 -29.29
N LEU A 126 -46.62 -15.98 -30.23
CA LEU A 126 -45.80 -16.31 -31.42
C LEU A 126 -45.29 -14.96 -31.98
N PHE A 127 -44.22 -14.97 -32.79
CA PHE A 127 -43.85 -13.85 -33.66
C PHE A 127 -43.25 -12.60 -32.96
N ASP A 128 -42.03 -12.72 -32.44
CA ASP A 128 -40.97 -11.82 -32.89
C ASP A 128 -39.58 -12.45 -32.67
N SER A 129 -38.59 -12.09 -33.49
CA SER A 129 -37.28 -12.76 -33.53
C SER A 129 -36.11 -11.79 -33.34
N HIS A 130 -35.74 -11.47 -32.09
CA HIS A 130 -34.48 -10.75 -31.82
C HIS A 130 -33.87 -10.86 -30.40
N LEU A 131 -34.29 -11.78 -29.51
CA LEU A 131 -33.63 -11.90 -28.19
C LEU A 131 -33.83 -13.27 -27.52
N MET A 132 -32.79 -14.12 -27.51
CA MET A 132 -32.44 -15.16 -26.51
C MET A 132 -31.55 -16.26 -27.12
N ASP A 133 -30.26 -16.00 -27.29
CA ASP A 133 -29.28 -16.99 -27.78
C ASP A 133 -28.19 -17.29 -26.72
N PHE A 134 -28.57 -18.12 -25.74
CA PHE A 134 -27.59 -19.01 -25.11
C PHE A 134 -27.12 -20.04 -26.16
N PRO A 135 -25.82 -20.33 -26.30
CA PRO A 135 -25.36 -21.37 -27.22
C PRO A 135 -25.96 -22.73 -26.84
N LYS A 136 -26.40 -23.49 -27.85
CA LYS A 136 -27.07 -24.79 -27.65
C LYS A 136 -26.10 -25.85 -27.14
N ASP A 137 -26.14 -26.12 -25.84
CA ASP A 137 -25.44 -27.24 -25.17
C ASP A 137 -25.74 -28.58 -25.88
N PRO A 138 -24.76 -29.19 -26.58
CA PRO A 138 -24.98 -30.48 -27.27
C PRO A 138 -25.06 -31.67 -26.31
N SER A 139 -24.72 -31.49 -25.02
CA SER A 139 -24.71 -32.57 -24.03
C SER A 139 -26.06 -32.80 -23.34
N GLY A 140 -26.97 -31.82 -23.37
CA GLY A 140 -28.24 -31.85 -22.63
C GLY A 140 -28.06 -31.83 -21.10
N SER A 141 -26.85 -31.57 -20.60
CA SER A 141 -26.56 -31.54 -19.16
C SER A 141 -27.14 -30.28 -18.51
N PHE A 142 -27.18 -29.16 -19.23
CA PHE A 142 -27.70 -27.90 -18.71
C PHE A 142 -29.20 -27.96 -18.40
N ASP A 143 -30.00 -28.68 -19.19
CA ASP A 143 -31.44 -28.85 -18.91
C ASP A 143 -31.69 -29.78 -17.71
N GLN A 144 -30.88 -30.82 -17.50
CA GLN A 144 -30.95 -31.63 -16.27
C GLN A 144 -30.61 -30.79 -15.03
N PHE A 145 -29.60 -29.91 -15.14
CA PHE A 145 -29.22 -28.97 -14.09
C PHE A 145 -30.35 -27.96 -13.78
N LYS A 146 -30.92 -27.33 -14.82
CA LYS A 146 -32.04 -26.38 -14.71
C LYS A 146 -33.28 -27.04 -14.10
N GLY A 147 -33.55 -28.30 -14.46
CA GLY A 147 -34.55 -29.16 -13.84
C GLY A 147 -34.27 -29.44 -12.35
N PHE A 148 -33.04 -29.86 -12.01
CA PHE A 148 -32.64 -30.14 -10.63
C PHE A 148 -32.80 -28.93 -9.71
N VAL A 149 -32.36 -27.74 -10.15
CA VAL A 149 -32.51 -26.50 -9.37
C VAL A 149 -34.00 -26.16 -9.17
N ARG A 150 -34.81 -26.22 -10.23
CA ARG A 150 -36.26 -25.97 -10.14
C ARG A 150 -36.98 -26.98 -9.22
N SER A 151 -36.58 -28.26 -9.23
CA SER A 151 -37.15 -29.29 -8.34
C SER A 151 -36.72 -29.21 -6.88
N ASN A 152 -35.65 -28.47 -6.55
CA ASN A 152 -35.12 -28.35 -5.18
C ASN A 152 -35.13 -26.91 -4.66
N PHE A 153 -35.86 -25.99 -5.32
CA PHE A 153 -35.80 -24.54 -5.08
C PHE A 153 -35.99 -24.13 -3.60
N GLU A 154 -36.95 -24.72 -2.88
CA GLU A 154 -37.11 -24.47 -1.44
C GLU A 154 -35.88 -24.95 -0.64
N LEU A 155 -35.29 -26.10 -0.95
CA LEU A 155 -34.06 -26.59 -0.32
C LEU A 155 -32.89 -25.62 -0.54
N CYS A 156 -32.77 -25.05 -1.74
CA CYS A 156 -31.80 -24.01 -2.09
C CYS A 156 -32.02 -22.73 -1.27
N LYS A 157 -33.28 -22.28 -1.17
CA LYS A 157 -33.74 -21.09 -0.44
C LYS A 157 -33.48 -21.18 1.06
N TRP A 158 -33.80 -22.32 1.69
CA TRP A 158 -33.46 -22.59 3.09
C TRP A 158 -31.94 -22.70 3.32
N THR A 159 -31.18 -23.20 2.34
CA THR A 159 -29.71 -23.26 2.42
C THR A 159 -29.09 -21.85 2.42
N GLY A 160 -29.51 -20.97 1.49
CA GLY A 160 -29.05 -19.58 1.45
C GLY A 160 -29.37 -18.81 2.74
N LEU A 161 -30.61 -18.91 3.22
CA LEU A 161 -31.04 -18.31 4.48
C LEU A 161 -30.21 -18.81 5.68
N SER A 162 -29.85 -20.09 5.70
CA SER A 162 -29.02 -20.69 6.76
C SER A 162 -27.58 -20.17 6.74
N ILE A 163 -26.99 -19.97 5.56
CA ILE A 163 -25.63 -19.43 5.41
C ILE A 163 -25.57 -18.00 5.97
N VAL A 164 -26.46 -17.12 5.51
CA VAL A 164 -26.55 -15.72 5.99
C VAL A 164 -26.80 -15.67 7.49
N SER A 165 -27.66 -16.54 8.03
CA SER A 165 -27.94 -16.61 9.47
C SER A 165 -26.71 -17.02 10.30
N VAL A 166 -25.92 -18.00 9.82
CA VAL A 166 -24.71 -18.45 10.52
C VAL A 166 -23.58 -17.41 10.44
N GLN A 167 -23.45 -16.70 9.32
CA GLN A 167 -22.48 -15.61 9.17
C GLN A 167 -22.83 -14.38 10.03
N ALA A 168 -24.12 -14.04 10.15
CA ALA A 168 -24.59 -12.92 10.96
C ALA A 168 -24.36 -13.13 12.46
N ILE A 169 -24.39 -14.38 12.94
CA ILE A 169 -24.05 -14.75 14.34
C ILE A 169 -22.52 -14.90 14.47
N GLY A 170 -21.80 -13.84 14.11
CA GLY A 170 -20.37 -13.71 14.40
C GLY A 170 -20.12 -13.72 15.92
N PRO A 171 -18.93 -14.16 16.39
CA PRO A 171 -18.67 -14.34 17.82
C PRO A 171 -18.68 -13.01 18.55
N HIS A 172 -19.71 -12.78 19.39
CA HIS A 172 -19.82 -11.62 20.27
C HIS A 172 -18.56 -11.45 21.14
N PRO A 173 -17.84 -10.33 21.02
CA PRO A 173 -16.79 -9.98 21.96
C PRO A 173 -17.44 -9.45 23.24
N SER A 174 -17.50 -10.29 24.28
CA SER A 174 -17.73 -9.80 25.65
C SER A 174 -16.49 -9.03 26.07
N TYR A 175 -16.55 -7.71 25.94
CA TYR A 175 -15.41 -6.80 26.13
C TYR A 175 -15.31 -6.41 27.61
N ASP A 176 -14.97 -7.38 28.46
CA ASP A 176 -14.56 -7.06 29.84
C ASP A 176 -13.19 -6.37 29.81
N SER A 177 -13.15 -5.24 30.51
CA SER A 177 -11.94 -4.54 30.90
C SER A 177 -11.15 -5.40 31.90
N ASP A 178 -9.82 -5.40 31.81
CA ASP A 178 -9.00 -4.74 32.83
C ASP A 178 -7.50 -4.77 32.48
N ASP A 179 -6.81 -3.69 32.84
CA ASP A 179 -5.36 -3.61 32.82
C ASP A 179 -4.75 -4.42 33.97
N ASP A 180 -3.62 -5.11 33.75
CA ASP A 180 -2.58 -5.15 34.77
C ASP A 180 -1.16 -5.41 34.20
N TYR A 181 -0.15 -4.99 34.95
CA TYR A 181 1.25 -4.88 34.50
C TYR A 181 2.19 -5.50 35.55
N ALA A 182 2.56 -6.77 35.40
CA ALA A 182 3.41 -7.49 36.36
C ALA A 182 4.46 -8.40 35.70
N SER A 183 5.57 -8.61 36.42
CA SER A 183 6.75 -9.35 35.96
C SER A 183 6.87 -10.75 36.58
N ASP A 184 7.67 -11.57 35.91
CA ASP A 184 8.58 -12.58 36.49
C ASP A 184 8.10 -13.98 36.94
N ARG A 185 9.03 -14.92 36.66
CA ARG A 185 9.23 -16.26 37.25
C ARG A 185 8.24 -17.39 36.97
N ALA A 186 8.85 -18.58 36.97
CA ALA A 186 8.25 -19.92 36.92
C ALA A 186 8.91 -20.75 38.04
N PRO A 187 8.68 -22.09 38.15
CA PRO A 187 7.46 -22.90 37.98
C PRO A 187 7.14 -23.66 39.31
N LEU A 188 6.10 -24.52 39.35
CA LEU A 188 6.16 -25.91 39.91
C LEU A 188 4.82 -26.69 39.92
N LEU A 189 4.93 -27.98 39.54
CA LEU A 189 4.24 -29.20 40.02
C LEU A 189 2.76 -29.20 40.51
N LYS A 190 1.92 -30.02 39.87
CA LYS A 190 1.37 -31.26 40.48
C LYS A 190 0.71 -32.21 39.46
N ASP A 191 0.78 -33.51 39.75
CA ASP A 191 0.34 -34.67 38.94
C ASP A 191 -0.92 -35.37 39.51
N VAL A 192 -1.26 -36.54 38.94
CA VAL A 192 -2.20 -37.62 39.38
C VAL A 192 -3.61 -37.53 38.73
N VAL A 193 -4.07 -38.39 37.79
CA VAL A 193 -4.20 -39.89 37.67
C VAL A 193 -5.42 -40.44 38.45
N HIS A 194 -6.33 -41.33 37.98
CA HIS A 194 -6.79 -41.80 36.64
C HIS A 194 -8.17 -42.58 36.84
N PRO A 195 -8.70 -43.56 36.06
CA PRO A 195 -10.16 -43.85 35.91
C PRO A 195 -10.53 -45.30 36.39
N PRO A 196 -11.32 -46.21 35.73
CA PRO A 196 -12.43 -46.14 34.74
C PRO A 196 -13.64 -47.09 35.01
N SER A 197 -14.64 -47.12 34.09
CA SER A 197 -15.58 -48.23 33.73
C SER A 197 -16.74 -47.68 32.83
N TYR A 198 -17.62 -48.41 32.13
CA TYR A 198 -17.60 -49.68 31.33
C TYR A 198 -18.80 -49.61 30.30
N VAL A 199 -19.18 -50.53 29.39
CA VAL A 199 -18.90 -51.96 29.14
C VAL A 199 -19.21 -52.39 27.66
N VAL A 200 -18.79 -53.62 27.32
CA VAL A 200 -19.09 -54.58 26.21
C VAL A 200 -20.52 -54.56 25.59
N GLY A 201 -20.79 -54.93 24.32
CA GLY A 201 -19.92 -55.53 23.27
C GLY A 201 -20.58 -55.82 21.89
N ASN A 202 -20.11 -56.89 21.21
CA ASN A 202 -20.32 -57.30 19.79
C ASN A 202 -20.19 -58.88 19.73
N PRO A 203 -20.18 -59.68 18.61
CA PRO A 203 -20.11 -59.38 17.15
C PRO A 203 -20.96 -60.34 16.22
N VAL A 204 -20.57 -60.51 14.93
CA VAL A 204 -20.82 -61.65 13.97
C VAL A 204 -22.18 -61.72 13.22
N MET A 205 -22.30 -62.06 11.92
CA MET A 205 -21.39 -62.06 10.73
C MET A 205 -22.17 -62.38 9.41
N GLY A 206 -21.75 -61.79 8.27
CA GLY A 206 -22.08 -62.25 6.89
C GLY A 206 -23.28 -61.56 6.20
N SER A 207 -23.33 -61.34 4.88
CA SER A 207 -22.35 -61.60 3.82
C SER A 207 -22.44 -60.61 2.63
N ARG A 208 -21.30 -60.01 2.27
CA ARG A 208 -20.84 -59.46 0.97
C ARG A 208 -21.84 -58.78 0.00
N ASN A 209 -21.60 -57.49 -0.32
CA ASN A 209 -21.46 -56.99 -1.71
C ASN A 209 -20.98 -55.52 -1.82
N ASN A 210 -20.03 -55.25 -2.73
CA ASN A 210 -19.31 -53.96 -2.84
C ASN A 210 -20.06 -52.88 -3.65
N ALA A 211 -21.36 -52.66 -3.38
CA ALA A 211 -22.24 -51.82 -4.21
C ALA A 211 -22.67 -50.48 -3.59
N TRP A 212 -22.19 -50.16 -2.37
CA TRP A 212 -22.67 -49.02 -1.56
C TRP A 212 -21.63 -47.93 -1.27
N SER A 213 -20.33 -48.21 -1.39
CA SER A 213 -19.28 -47.20 -1.17
C SER A 213 -19.28 -46.11 -2.26
N ILE A 214 -19.47 -46.50 -3.52
CA ILE A 214 -19.35 -45.59 -4.68
C ILE A 214 -20.49 -44.55 -4.73
N ARG A 215 -21.74 -44.97 -4.48
CA ARG A 215 -22.92 -44.06 -4.51
C ARG A 215 -22.98 -43.08 -3.33
N VAL A 216 -22.23 -43.31 -2.25
CA VAL A 216 -22.15 -42.36 -1.11
C VAL A 216 -21.10 -41.28 -1.36
N SER A 217 -19.95 -41.62 -1.97
CA SER A 217 -19.00 -40.60 -2.46
C SER A 217 -19.64 -39.70 -3.51
N GLU A 218 -20.33 -40.30 -4.49
CA GLU A 218 -20.98 -39.60 -5.60
C GLU A 218 -21.97 -38.54 -5.09
N LYS A 219 -22.94 -38.93 -4.24
CA LYS A 219 -23.93 -38.00 -3.69
C LYS A 219 -23.34 -36.87 -2.83
N ARG A 220 -22.13 -37.02 -2.27
CA ARG A 220 -21.52 -35.96 -1.46
C ARG A 220 -21.00 -34.80 -2.30
N TRP A 221 -20.54 -35.07 -3.53
CA TRP A 221 -20.16 -34.02 -4.48
C TRP A 221 -21.37 -33.17 -4.92
N TRP A 222 -22.53 -33.79 -5.14
CA TRP A 222 -23.75 -33.08 -5.54
C TRP A 222 -24.27 -32.08 -4.49
N TRP A 223 -23.99 -32.27 -3.20
CA TRP A 223 -24.37 -31.30 -2.16
C TRP A 223 -23.43 -30.08 -2.13
N CYS A 224 -22.12 -30.28 -2.30
CA CYS A 224 -21.16 -29.17 -2.42
C CYS A 224 -21.34 -28.41 -3.75
N ALA A 225 -21.55 -29.13 -4.86
CA ALA A 225 -21.88 -28.54 -6.14
C ALA A 225 -23.23 -27.81 -6.09
N GLY A 226 -24.24 -28.36 -5.40
CA GLY A 226 -25.58 -27.77 -5.26
C GLY A 226 -25.58 -26.39 -4.61
N GLY A 227 -24.78 -26.16 -3.57
CA GLY A 227 -24.66 -24.82 -2.95
C GLY A 227 -24.05 -23.79 -3.91
N VAL A 228 -22.92 -24.14 -4.54
CA VAL A 228 -22.22 -23.27 -5.50
C VAL A 228 -23.07 -23.02 -6.75
N ALA A 229 -23.80 -24.04 -7.21
CA ALA A 229 -24.77 -23.98 -8.30
C ALA A 229 -25.93 -23.01 -8.07
N VAL A 230 -26.36 -22.79 -6.83
CA VAL A 230 -27.44 -21.84 -6.50
C VAL A 230 -26.93 -20.41 -6.54
N VAL A 231 -25.73 -20.15 -6.00
CA VAL A 231 -25.07 -18.85 -6.12
C VAL A 231 -24.80 -18.50 -7.59
N ILE A 232 -24.30 -19.47 -8.37
CA ILE A 232 -24.11 -19.35 -9.82
C ILE A 232 -25.45 -19.11 -10.55
N GLY A 233 -26.46 -19.93 -10.27
CA GLY A 233 -27.75 -19.88 -10.97
C GLY A 233 -28.51 -18.57 -10.71
N GLY A 234 -28.47 -18.07 -9.47
CA GLY A 234 -28.99 -16.75 -9.12
C GLY A 234 -28.21 -15.63 -9.81
N ALA A 235 -26.88 -15.67 -9.79
CA ALA A 235 -26.04 -14.67 -10.44
C ALA A 235 -26.24 -14.63 -11.97
N VAL A 236 -26.36 -15.79 -12.63
CA VAL A 236 -26.65 -15.88 -14.07
C VAL A 236 -28.02 -15.27 -14.40
N TYR A 237 -29.03 -15.49 -13.57
CA TYR A 237 -30.36 -14.93 -13.80
C TYR A 237 -30.44 -13.41 -13.56
N PHE A 238 -29.67 -12.90 -12.58
CA PHE A 238 -29.63 -11.47 -12.26
C PHE A 238 -28.99 -10.61 -13.38
N LEU A 239 -28.29 -11.25 -14.33
CA LEU A 239 -27.63 -10.62 -15.48
C LEU A 239 -28.45 -10.67 -16.79
N GLU A 240 -29.66 -11.25 -16.77
CA GLU A 240 -30.58 -11.26 -17.93
C GLU A 240 -31.49 -10.00 -18.02
N ARG A 241 -31.31 -8.99 -17.16
CA ARG A 241 -32.03 -7.69 -17.23
C ARG A 241 -31.12 -6.60 -17.82
N PRO A 242 -31.63 -5.71 -18.70
CA PRO A 242 -30.82 -4.68 -19.38
C PRO A 242 -30.47 -3.48 -18.47
N PHE A 243 -29.69 -3.72 -17.41
CA PHE A 243 -29.19 -2.69 -16.50
C PHE A 243 -27.80 -2.15 -16.90
N TRP A 244 -27.60 -1.96 -18.22
CA TRP A 244 -26.39 -1.44 -18.83
C TRP A 244 -25.84 -0.16 -18.14
N PRO A 245 -26.67 0.82 -17.72
CA PRO A 245 -26.15 2.02 -17.04
C PRO A 245 -25.59 1.76 -15.63
N THR A 246 -26.18 0.84 -14.85
CA THR A 246 -25.79 0.66 -13.44
C THR A 246 -24.58 -0.23 -13.27
N MET A 247 -24.35 -1.23 -14.13
CA MET A 247 -23.08 -1.97 -14.13
C MET A 247 -21.92 -1.14 -14.67
N GLN A 248 -22.16 -0.24 -15.63
CA GLN A 248 -21.16 0.76 -16.01
C GLN A 248 -20.85 1.70 -14.83
N LEU A 249 -21.85 2.20 -14.11
CA LEU A 249 -21.64 2.97 -12.88
C LEU A 249 -20.92 2.17 -11.79
N LEU A 250 -21.26 0.90 -11.55
CA LEU A 250 -20.58 0.09 -10.54
C LEU A 250 -19.13 -0.23 -10.93
N GLY A 251 -18.87 -0.54 -12.20
CA GLY A 251 -17.53 -0.72 -12.75
C GLY A 251 -16.71 0.57 -12.70
N LEU A 252 -17.31 1.71 -13.04
CA LEU A 252 -16.69 3.02 -12.92
C LEU A 252 -16.43 3.37 -11.45
N HIS A 253 -17.35 3.09 -10.54
CA HIS A 253 -17.14 3.29 -9.10
C HIS A 253 -16.07 2.36 -8.56
N VAL A 254 -15.97 1.10 -9.00
CA VAL A 254 -14.88 0.20 -8.60
C VAL A 254 -13.55 0.66 -9.18
N VAL A 255 -13.47 1.11 -10.44
CA VAL A 255 -12.23 1.61 -11.06
C VAL A 255 -11.82 2.98 -10.50
N VAL A 256 -12.78 3.88 -10.22
CA VAL A 256 -12.53 5.16 -9.53
C VAL A 256 -12.15 4.90 -8.08
N PHE A 257 -12.77 3.96 -7.38
CA PHE A 257 -12.35 3.57 -6.04
C PHE A 257 -10.96 2.93 -6.05
N LEU A 258 -10.63 2.07 -7.03
CA LEU A 258 -9.29 1.49 -7.16
C LEU A 258 -8.25 2.56 -7.50
N LYS A 259 -8.56 3.53 -8.37
CA LYS A 259 -7.69 4.68 -8.65
C LYS A 259 -7.54 5.61 -7.44
N CYS A 260 -8.63 5.94 -6.75
CA CYS A 260 -8.58 6.72 -5.51
C CYS A 260 -7.85 5.97 -4.40
N PHE A 261 -7.96 4.64 -4.31
CA PHE A 261 -7.21 3.82 -3.37
C PHE A 261 -5.71 3.80 -3.75
N LEU A 262 -5.37 3.69 -5.03
CA LEU A 262 -3.99 3.81 -5.52
C LEU A 262 -3.41 5.24 -5.42
N VAL A 263 -4.24 6.27 -5.32
CA VAL A 263 -3.81 7.66 -5.06
C VAL A 263 -3.65 7.90 -3.55
N VAL A 264 -4.64 7.51 -2.74
CA VAL A 264 -4.67 7.70 -1.28
C VAL A 264 -3.66 6.80 -0.55
N PHE A 265 -3.45 5.56 -1.01
CA PHE A 265 -2.43 4.64 -0.49
C PHE A 265 -1.18 4.55 -1.38
N GLY A 266 -1.14 5.27 -2.50
CA GLY A 266 0.09 5.49 -3.28
C GLY A 266 1.07 6.41 -2.54
N GLN A 267 0.58 7.22 -1.60
CA GLN A 267 1.38 7.91 -0.61
C GLN A 267 1.40 7.12 0.71
N GLN A 268 2.56 7.10 1.36
CA GLN A 268 2.79 6.55 2.70
C GLN A 268 2.65 5.03 2.89
N TYR A 269 3.04 4.23 1.89
CA TYR A 269 3.74 2.98 2.20
C TYR A 269 5.17 3.31 2.68
N HIS A 270 5.30 3.82 3.91
CA HIS A 270 6.61 4.12 4.54
C HIS A 270 7.36 2.83 4.87
N THR A 271 7.92 2.22 3.82
CA THR A 271 9.06 1.32 3.96
C THR A 271 10.18 2.07 4.66
N HIS A 272 10.83 1.41 5.62
CA HIS A 272 11.86 2.00 6.47
C HIS A 272 13.17 2.14 5.68
N HIS A 273 13.19 3.04 4.70
CA HIS A 273 14.33 3.27 3.83
C HIS A 273 15.56 3.66 4.66
N ASN A 274 16.69 3.03 4.37
CA ASN A 274 17.97 3.55 4.84
C ASN A 274 18.42 4.65 3.89
N VAL A 275 18.68 5.85 4.40
CA VAL A 275 19.16 7.04 3.64
C VAL A 275 20.41 6.74 2.82
N ALA A 276 21.24 5.80 3.27
CA ALA A 276 22.40 5.32 2.56
C ALA A 276 21.98 4.43 1.37
N ASP A 277 21.97 5.01 0.17
CA ASP A 277 21.89 4.21 -1.04
C ASP A 277 23.17 3.35 -1.14
N LEU A 278 22.98 2.04 -1.33
CA LEU A 278 24.09 1.09 -1.49
C LEU A 278 24.68 1.16 -2.89
N HIS A 279 23.89 1.59 -3.88
CA HIS A 279 24.29 1.65 -5.27
C HIS A 279 24.86 3.03 -5.63
N TRP A 280 25.84 3.02 -6.54
CA TRP A 280 26.39 4.22 -7.15
C TRP A 280 25.70 4.50 -8.48
N LYS A 281 25.39 5.77 -8.74
CA LYS A 281 24.70 6.25 -9.95
C LYS A 281 25.64 7.18 -10.73
N PRO A 282 25.62 7.18 -12.07
CA PRO A 282 26.44 8.08 -12.87
C PRO A 282 25.92 9.52 -12.83
N ALA A 283 26.83 10.49 -12.90
CA ALA A 283 26.56 11.91 -13.10
C ALA A 283 27.78 12.58 -13.77
N THR A 284 27.66 13.84 -14.17
CA THR A 284 28.84 14.70 -14.39
C THR A 284 28.96 15.77 -13.31
N ALA A 285 30.13 16.39 -13.21
CA ALA A 285 30.38 17.46 -12.25
C ALA A 285 31.31 18.53 -12.84
N THR A 286 31.00 19.80 -12.56
CA THR A 286 31.86 20.98 -12.72
C THR A 286 32.18 21.58 -11.36
N TRP A 287 32.81 22.76 -11.33
CA TRP A 287 32.97 23.54 -10.11
C TRP A 287 32.86 25.04 -10.35
N TYR A 288 32.47 25.76 -9.30
CA TYR A 288 32.27 27.20 -9.29
C TYR A 288 32.89 27.90 -8.07
N GLY A 289 32.90 29.23 -8.11
CA GLY A 289 33.46 30.08 -7.06
C GLY A 289 35.00 30.16 -7.10
N SER A 290 35.61 30.41 -5.94
CA SER A 290 37.08 30.43 -5.81
C SER A 290 37.66 29.01 -5.79
N PRO A 291 38.89 28.78 -6.34
CA PRO A 291 39.46 27.43 -6.46
C PRO A 291 39.48 26.63 -5.16
N ASP A 292 39.78 27.25 -4.02
CA ASP A 292 39.79 26.61 -2.69
C ASP A 292 38.78 27.26 -1.73
N GLY A 293 37.70 27.82 -2.29
CA GLY A 293 36.58 28.41 -1.56
C GLY A 293 35.28 27.60 -1.67
N ASP A 294 34.24 28.10 -1.00
CA ASP A 294 33.01 27.37 -0.66
C ASP A 294 31.79 27.78 -1.50
N GLY A 295 31.99 27.94 -2.82
CA GLY A 295 30.90 28.26 -3.76
C GLY A 295 30.44 29.71 -3.65
N SER A 296 29.20 29.93 -3.20
CA SER A 296 28.54 31.24 -3.09
C SER A 296 27.73 31.37 -1.79
N ASP A 297 27.79 32.54 -1.14
CA ASP A 297 26.95 32.86 0.04
C ASP A 297 25.47 33.14 -0.31
N GLY A 298 25.09 33.04 -1.58
CA GLY A 298 23.77 33.43 -2.11
C GLY A 298 22.91 32.25 -2.58
N GLY A 299 23.28 31.01 -2.25
CA GLY A 299 22.72 29.81 -2.85
C GLY A 299 21.23 29.58 -2.59
N ALA A 300 20.57 28.91 -3.53
CA ALA A 300 19.11 28.70 -3.61
C ALA A 300 18.47 27.92 -2.44
N CYS A 301 19.25 27.39 -1.50
CA CYS A 301 18.70 26.85 -0.25
C CYS A 301 18.48 27.89 0.85
N GLY A 302 19.08 29.09 0.74
CA GLY A 302 18.92 30.18 1.71
C GLY A 302 19.89 30.15 2.90
N TYR A 303 20.89 29.26 2.91
CA TYR A 303 21.86 29.13 4.01
C TYR A 303 22.78 30.34 4.21
N GLY A 304 22.85 31.29 3.27
CA GLY A 304 23.67 32.49 3.41
C GLY A 304 25.16 32.18 3.57
N SER A 305 25.85 32.99 4.38
CA SER A 305 27.26 32.80 4.74
C SER A 305 27.53 31.60 5.67
N LEU A 306 26.55 30.72 5.91
CA LEU A 306 26.77 29.47 6.63
C LEU A 306 27.68 28.49 5.85
N VAL A 307 27.85 28.71 4.53
CA VAL A 307 28.64 27.84 3.65
C VAL A 307 30.16 27.87 3.93
N ASP A 308 30.74 29.02 4.30
CA ASP A 308 32.17 29.17 4.68
C ASP A 308 32.46 28.79 6.15
N VAL A 309 31.46 28.32 6.92
CA VAL A 309 31.68 27.88 8.30
C VAL A 309 31.50 26.38 8.48
N LYS A 310 32.23 25.81 9.45
CA LYS A 310 32.09 24.40 9.80
C LYS A 310 30.70 24.17 10.44
N PRO A 311 29.97 23.11 10.07
CA PRO A 311 30.44 21.92 9.34
C PRO A 311 30.21 21.89 7.82
N LEU A 312 29.70 22.96 7.19
CA LEU A 312 29.40 23.03 5.74
C LEU A 312 30.67 23.25 4.90
N ARG A 313 31.60 24.08 5.40
CA ARG A 313 32.88 24.43 4.74
C ARG A 313 33.59 23.25 4.07
N ALA A 314 34.05 23.49 2.85
CA ALA A 314 34.73 22.62 1.90
C ALA A 314 33.90 21.40 1.42
N ARG A 315 32.57 21.47 1.61
CA ARG A 315 31.63 20.36 1.38
C ARG A 315 30.29 20.81 0.80
N VAL A 316 30.22 21.98 0.16
CA VAL A 316 28.98 22.52 -0.43
C VAL A 316 28.99 22.44 -1.95
N GLY A 317 27.81 22.54 -2.58
CA GLY A 317 27.67 22.60 -4.03
C GLY A 317 26.23 22.77 -4.49
N ALA A 318 26.09 23.20 -5.73
CA ALA A 318 24.84 23.23 -6.48
C ALA A 318 24.58 21.88 -7.16
N VAL A 319 23.31 21.56 -7.39
CA VAL A 319 22.90 20.32 -8.08
C VAL A 319 21.83 20.60 -9.13
N SER A 320 21.71 19.71 -10.13
CA SER A 320 20.66 19.84 -11.16
C SER A 320 19.25 19.67 -10.57
N PRO A 321 18.18 20.16 -11.24
CA PRO A 321 16.83 20.23 -10.68
C PRO A 321 16.25 18.88 -10.22
N ILE A 322 16.74 17.77 -10.76
CA ILE A 322 16.39 16.39 -10.38
C ILE A 322 16.73 16.10 -8.91
N LEU A 323 17.84 16.67 -8.42
CA LEU A 323 18.31 16.52 -7.04
C LEU A 323 17.88 17.70 -6.16
N PHE A 324 17.80 18.91 -6.72
CA PHE A 324 17.36 20.11 -5.98
C PHE A 324 15.86 20.09 -5.67
N LYS A 325 15.03 19.53 -6.58
CA LYS A 325 13.59 19.35 -6.40
C LYS A 325 12.86 20.61 -5.89
N ASN A 326 13.06 21.75 -6.55
CA ASN A 326 12.46 23.04 -6.15
C ASN A 326 12.75 23.47 -4.70
N GLY A 327 13.81 22.93 -4.07
CA GLY A 327 14.20 23.19 -2.68
C GLY A 327 14.01 22.02 -1.72
N GLU A 328 13.20 20.99 -2.06
CA GLU A 328 13.08 19.78 -1.23
C GLU A 328 14.41 19.04 -1.07
N GLY A 329 15.35 19.21 -2.01
CA GLY A 329 16.68 18.62 -1.96
C GLY A 329 17.68 19.35 -1.07
N CYS A 330 17.34 20.51 -0.53
CA CYS A 330 18.22 21.29 0.35
C CYS A 330 18.57 20.53 1.63
N GLY A 331 19.80 20.71 2.10
CA GLY A 331 20.32 20.04 3.29
C GLY A 331 20.73 18.58 3.06
N ALA A 332 20.22 17.91 2.01
CA ALA A 332 20.53 16.52 1.71
C ALA A 332 22.01 16.29 1.37
N CYS A 333 22.55 15.15 1.80
CA CYS A 333 23.96 14.81 1.61
C CYS A 333 24.20 13.70 0.58
N TYR A 334 25.22 13.88 -0.25
CA TYR A 334 25.65 12.91 -1.26
C TYR A 334 27.14 12.62 -1.14
N LYS A 335 27.52 11.36 -1.37
CA LYS A 335 28.90 10.98 -1.66
C LYS A 335 29.13 11.08 -3.15
N VAL A 336 30.17 11.80 -3.56
CA VAL A 336 30.58 11.96 -4.97
C VAL A 336 32.01 11.47 -5.12
N ARG A 337 32.29 10.69 -6.17
CA ARG A 337 33.62 10.15 -6.49
C ARG A 337 33.89 10.28 -7.98
N CYS A 338 35.00 10.93 -8.33
CA CYS A 338 35.55 10.95 -9.68
C CYS A 338 36.09 9.57 -10.10
N LEU A 339 36.05 9.30 -11.42
CA LEU A 339 36.43 8.01 -12.01
C LEU A 339 37.84 7.95 -12.63
N ASP A 340 38.49 9.09 -12.90
CA ASP A 340 39.79 9.13 -13.58
C ASP A 340 40.94 8.73 -12.63
N LYS A 341 41.39 7.48 -12.75
CA LYS A 341 42.48 6.89 -11.95
C LYS A 341 43.84 7.58 -12.09
N SER A 342 44.04 8.44 -13.09
CA SER A 342 45.30 9.18 -13.25
C SER A 342 45.47 10.30 -12.23
N ILE A 343 44.36 10.77 -11.64
CA ILE A 343 44.32 12.05 -10.91
C ILE A 343 43.36 12.06 -9.71
N CYS A 344 42.34 11.20 -9.71
CA CYS A 344 41.31 11.18 -8.69
C CYS A 344 41.57 10.16 -7.59
N SER A 345 41.27 10.57 -6.36
CA SER A 345 41.38 9.76 -5.16
C SER A 345 40.37 8.62 -5.15
N GLU A 346 40.70 7.52 -4.48
CA GLU A 346 39.72 6.46 -4.21
C GLU A 346 38.64 6.89 -3.19
N ARG A 347 38.88 7.97 -2.46
CA ARG A 347 37.96 8.50 -1.46
C ARG A 347 36.89 9.35 -2.14
N ALA A 348 35.63 9.05 -1.82
CA ALA A 348 34.52 9.92 -2.16
C ALA A 348 34.45 11.12 -1.21
N VAL A 349 34.30 12.33 -1.75
CA VAL A 349 33.92 13.51 -0.96
C VAL A 349 32.46 13.36 -0.51
N THR A 350 32.07 14.04 0.56
CA THR A 350 30.66 14.12 1.00
C THR A 350 30.19 15.55 0.96
N ILE A 351 29.36 15.85 -0.04
CA ILE A 351 28.79 17.17 -0.29
C ILE A 351 27.41 17.30 0.34
N ILE A 352 27.01 18.55 0.56
CA ILE A 352 25.73 18.99 1.11
C ILE A 352 25.09 19.87 0.03
N VAL A 353 23.81 19.68 -0.28
CA VAL A 353 23.09 20.52 -1.24
C VAL A 353 22.75 21.87 -0.59
N THR A 354 23.29 22.94 -1.15
CA THR A 354 23.12 24.32 -0.66
C THR A 354 22.60 25.29 -1.72
N ASP A 355 22.54 24.86 -2.98
CA ASP A 355 22.29 25.72 -4.13
C ASP A 355 21.67 24.92 -5.30
N GLU A 356 21.11 25.61 -6.30
CA GLU A 356 20.56 25.02 -7.52
C GLU A 356 21.44 25.38 -8.73
N CYS A 357 21.66 24.39 -9.60
CA CYS A 357 22.20 24.63 -10.93
C CYS A 357 21.07 24.41 -11.96
N PRO A 358 20.35 25.46 -12.40
CA PRO A 358 19.17 25.29 -13.26
C PRO A 358 19.52 25.19 -14.77
N GLY A 359 20.73 25.59 -15.17
CA GLY A 359 21.11 25.81 -16.57
C GLY A 359 22.34 25.01 -17.04
N GLY A 360 22.62 25.09 -18.34
CA GLY A 360 23.86 24.57 -18.95
C GLY A 360 24.04 23.06 -18.75
N TYR A 361 25.16 22.68 -18.13
CA TYR A 361 25.50 21.28 -17.80
C TYR A 361 24.43 20.55 -16.97
N CYS A 362 23.61 21.31 -16.26
CA CYS A 362 22.59 20.80 -15.34
C CYS A 362 21.19 20.67 -15.97
N SER A 363 21.03 21.07 -17.24
CA SER A 363 19.75 20.98 -17.97
C SER A 363 19.51 19.58 -18.57
N ASN A 364 18.48 19.45 -19.42
CA ASN A 364 18.18 18.25 -20.24
C ASN A 364 17.88 16.95 -19.49
N GLY A 365 17.62 17.01 -18.18
CA GLY A 365 17.28 15.82 -17.38
C GLY A 365 18.49 14.94 -17.03
N HIS A 366 19.71 15.51 -17.03
CA HIS A 366 20.90 14.84 -16.52
C HIS A 366 21.12 15.13 -15.02
N THR A 367 21.71 14.17 -14.31
CA THR A 367 22.19 14.45 -12.94
C THR A 367 23.55 15.14 -13.02
N HIS A 368 23.64 16.34 -12.46
CA HIS A 368 24.87 17.13 -12.43
C HIS A 368 25.13 17.69 -11.03
N PHE A 369 26.42 17.83 -10.69
CA PHE A 369 26.90 18.45 -9.44
C PHE A 369 27.88 19.58 -9.78
N ASP A 370 27.46 20.83 -9.64
CA ASP A 370 28.37 21.97 -9.79
C ASP A 370 28.91 22.34 -8.41
N LEU A 371 30.13 21.88 -8.11
CA LEU A 371 30.66 21.84 -6.75
C LEU A 371 31.40 23.13 -6.36
N SER A 372 31.49 23.41 -5.07
CA SER A 372 32.50 24.38 -4.60
C SER A 372 33.91 23.93 -5.03
N GLY A 373 34.76 24.87 -5.45
CA GLY A 373 36.13 24.57 -5.89
C GLY A 373 36.94 23.76 -4.85
N ALA A 374 36.71 23.99 -3.56
CA ALA A 374 37.26 23.19 -2.49
C ALA A 374 36.75 21.74 -2.51
N ALA A 375 35.43 21.51 -2.58
CA ALA A 375 34.86 20.16 -2.64
C ALA A 375 35.26 19.38 -3.91
N PHE A 376 35.38 20.07 -5.04
CA PHE A 376 35.84 19.48 -6.30
C PHE A 376 37.33 19.09 -6.22
N GLY A 377 38.19 20.01 -5.75
CA GLY A 377 39.61 19.76 -5.54
C GLY A 377 39.89 18.61 -4.57
N HIS A 378 39.04 18.43 -3.56
CA HIS A 378 39.13 17.31 -2.61
C HIS A 378 38.81 15.92 -3.21
N MET A 379 38.33 15.82 -4.45
CA MET A 379 38.27 14.53 -5.18
C MET A 379 39.62 14.11 -5.78
N ALA A 380 40.62 15.00 -5.83
CA ALA A 380 41.93 14.70 -6.39
C ALA A 380 42.81 13.87 -5.44
N ILE A 381 43.86 13.26 -5.99
CA ILE A 381 45.02 12.81 -5.22
C ILE A 381 45.70 14.05 -4.61
N SER A 382 46.26 13.92 -3.41
CA SER A 382 46.83 15.06 -2.67
C SER A 382 47.95 15.74 -3.46
N GLY A 383 47.76 17.02 -3.78
CA GLY A 383 48.65 17.82 -4.64
C GLY A 383 48.04 18.13 -6.01
N GLU A 384 47.20 17.24 -6.54
CA GLU A 384 46.61 17.36 -7.89
C GLU A 384 45.30 18.15 -7.93
N ASN A 385 44.88 18.78 -6.82
CA ASN A 385 43.64 19.55 -6.69
C ASN A 385 43.45 20.56 -7.84
N GLY A 386 44.52 21.27 -8.21
CA GLY A 386 44.53 22.23 -9.33
C GLY A 386 44.40 21.56 -10.69
N GLN A 387 45.12 20.46 -10.94
CA GLN A 387 45.03 19.73 -12.20
C GLN A 387 43.68 19.07 -12.41
N LEU A 388 42.99 18.67 -11.33
CA LEU A 388 41.62 18.17 -11.44
C LEU A 388 40.66 19.31 -11.81
N ARG A 389 40.75 20.45 -11.11
CA ARG A 389 39.98 21.67 -11.44
C ARG A 389 40.20 22.14 -12.89
N ASN A 390 41.42 21.98 -13.42
CA ASN A 390 41.76 22.27 -14.82
C ASN A 390 41.06 21.37 -15.86
N ARG A 391 40.43 20.25 -15.47
CA ARG A 391 39.62 19.41 -16.38
C ARG A 391 38.27 20.06 -16.72
N GLY A 392 37.78 20.98 -15.89
CA GLY A 392 36.44 21.58 -16.05
C GLY A 392 35.34 20.59 -15.67
N GLU A 393 34.71 19.98 -16.66
CA GLU A 393 33.70 18.92 -16.47
C GLU A 393 34.37 17.53 -16.38
N ILE A 394 33.93 16.72 -15.41
CA ILE A 394 34.39 15.33 -15.24
C ILE A 394 33.23 14.35 -15.03
N PRO A 395 33.36 13.08 -15.48
CA PRO A 395 32.43 12.02 -15.13
C PRO A 395 32.66 11.58 -13.68
N VAL A 396 31.57 11.51 -12.91
CA VAL A 396 31.56 11.09 -11.51
C VAL A 396 30.53 9.98 -11.28
N ILE A 397 30.69 9.28 -10.17
CA ILE A 397 29.60 8.50 -9.57
C ILE A 397 29.19 9.13 -8.25
N TYR A 398 27.89 9.11 -7.98
CA TYR A 398 27.31 9.63 -6.75
C TYR A 398 26.38 8.62 -6.07
N ARG A 399 26.11 8.82 -4.78
CA ARG A 399 25.04 8.15 -4.04
C ARG A 399 24.62 8.94 -2.82
N ARG A 400 23.36 8.79 -2.38
CA ARG A 400 22.88 9.48 -1.18
C ARG A 400 23.50 8.87 0.07
N THR A 401 23.81 9.70 1.06
CA THR A 401 24.44 9.31 2.32
C THR A 401 23.78 10.04 3.48
N PRO A 402 23.76 9.47 4.70
CA PRO A 402 23.39 10.22 5.88
C PRO A 402 24.27 11.46 6.07
N CYS A 403 23.65 12.61 6.29
CA CYS A 403 24.28 13.82 6.79
C CYS A 403 24.85 13.61 8.19
N LYS A 404 25.95 14.32 8.46
CA LYS A 404 26.69 14.28 9.73
C LYS A 404 27.30 15.65 10.04
N TYR A 405 26.89 16.21 11.16
CA TYR A 405 27.25 17.55 11.64
C TYR A 405 27.78 17.48 13.09
N PRO A 406 28.99 16.91 13.32
CA PRO A 406 29.48 16.65 14.68
C PRO A 406 29.53 17.90 15.56
N GLY A 407 28.88 17.83 16.73
CA GLY A 407 28.79 18.97 17.66
C GLY A 407 27.71 19.99 17.30
N LYS A 408 26.81 19.70 16.35
CA LYS A 408 25.61 20.47 16.04
C LYS A 408 24.35 19.65 16.31
N ASN A 409 23.32 20.33 16.79
CA ASN A 409 21.93 19.85 16.79
C ASN A 409 21.15 20.67 15.76
N ILE A 410 19.94 20.21 15.43
CA ILE A 410 19.03 20.95 14.56
C ILE A 410 18.78 22.34 15.14
N ALA A 411 18.93 23.38 14.32
CA ALA A 411 18.65 24.75 14.67
C ALA A 411 17.63 25.40 13.73
N PHE A 412 17.00 26.47 14.23
CA PHE A 412 15.94 27.20 13.53
C PHE A 412 16.33 28.68 13.48
N HIS A 413 16.69 29.17 12.30
CA HIS A 413 16.93 30.60 12.07
C HIS A 413 15.62 31.30 11.75
N VAL A 414 15.29 32.34 12.51
CA VAL A 414 14.10 33.15 12.26
C VAL A 414 14.43 34.20 11.21
N ASN A 415 13.84 34.10 10.03
CA ASN A 415 14.15 34.95 8.89
C ASN A 415 13.78 36.43 9.12
N GLU A 416 14.46 37.34 8.41
CA GLU A 416 14.13 38.76 8.38
C GLU A 416 12.67 38.99 7.93
N GLY A 417 12.03 40.01 8.50
CA GLY A 417 10.60 40.30 8.28
C GLY A 417 9.63 39.46 9.13
N SER A 418 10.11 38.47 9.89
CA SER A 418 9.26 37.70 10.81
C SER A 418 8.64 38.59 11.90
N THR A 419 7.34 38.41 12.14
CA THR A 419 6.52 39.10 13.16
C THR A 419 5.57 38.12 13.86
N ASP A 420 4.86 38.56 14.90
CA ASP A 420 3.84 37.74 15.57
C ASP A 420 2.66 37.32 14.66
N TYR A 421 2.55 37.85 13.43
CA TYR A 421 1.50 37.52 12.45
C TYR A 421 2.01 36.73 11.23
N TRP A 422 3.33 36.69 11.03
CA TRP A 422 3.98 35.97 9.95
C TRP A 422 5.35 35.50 10.42
N LEU A 423 5.54 34.20 10.60
CA LEU A 423 6.80 33.62 11.03
C LEU A 423 7.41 32.81 9.89
N SER A 424 8.67 33.06 9.57
CA SER A 424 9.45 32.29 8.60
C SER A 424 10.71 31.72 9.25
N LEU A 425 10.94 30.42 9.05
CA LEU A 425 12.02 29.64 9.64
C LEU A 425 12.85 28.97 8.54
N LEU A 426 14.16 29.15 8.61
CA LEU A 426 15.16 28.33 7.93
C LEU A 426 15.65 27.25 8.91
N VAL A 427 15.79 26.01 8.45
CA VAL A 427 16.31 24.89 9.26
C VAL A 427 17.81 24.70 8.98
N GLU A 428 18.57 24.36 10.02
CA GLU A 428 20.01 24.09 9.94
C GLU A 428 20.40 22.78 10.65
N PHE A 429 21.41 22.09 10.11
CA PHE A 429 22.12 20.94 10.71
C PHE A 429 21.31 19.65 10.95
N GLU A 430 20.41 19.32 10.02
CA GLU A 430 19.64 18.08 10.00
C GLU A 430 20.53 16.86 9.69
N ASP A 431 20.94 16.11 10.70
CA ASP A 431 21.65 14.83 10.50
C ASP A 431 20.73 13.77 9.87
N GLY A 432 21.31 12.66 9.42
CA GLY A 432 20.53 11.58 8.81
C GLY A 432 20.10 11.98 7.41
N ASP A 433 18.80 12.09 7.15
CA ASP A 433 18.24 12.36 5.84
C ASP A 433 18.75 13.68 5.22
N GLY A 434 18.76 14.76 6.00
CA GLY A 434 19.04 16.12 5.54
C GLY A 434 17.91 16.80 4.76
N ASP A 435 16.90 16.07 4.25
CA ASP A 435 15.73 16.64 3.57
C ASP A 435 14.49 16.73 4.48
N VAL A 436 13.88 17.91 4.59
CA VAL A 436 12.65 18.15 5.36
C VAL A 436 11.44 18.08 4.42
N GLY A 437 10.47 17.21 4.74
CA GLY A 437 9.24 17.02 3.96
C GLY A 437 8.00 17.67 4.57
N SER A 438 8.00 17.94 5.89
CA SER A 438 7.01 18.84 6.49
C SER A 438 7.53 19.46 7.79
N MET A 439 7.11 20.70 8.06
CA MET A 439 7.34 21.41 9.32
C MET A 439 5.99 21.80 9.94
N HIS A 440 5.88 21.75 11.26
CA HIS A 440 4.76 22.33 12.00
C HIS A 440 5.28 23.08 13.24
N ILE A 441 4.57 24.11 13.69
CA ILE A 441 4.76 24.71 15.02
C ILE A 441 3.61 24.39 15.98
N ARG A 442 3.83 24.63 17.27
CA ARG A 442 2.78 24.62 18.30
C ARG A 442 3.09 25.64 19.38
N GLU A 443 2.09 26.44 19.73
CA GLU A 443 2.16 27.46 20.77
C GLU A 443 2.18 26.85 22.19
N ALA A 444 2.75 27.59 23.15
CA ALA A 444 2.83 27.15 24.53
C ALA A 444 1.43 26.97 25.17
N GLY A 445 1.14 25.76 25.63
CA GLY A 445 -0.18 25.38 26.16
C GLY A 445 -1.20 24.96 25.10
N GLY A 446 -0.87 25.07 23.81
CA GLY A 446 -1.68 24.51 22.72
C GLY A 446 -1.53 22.99 22.62
N THR A 447 -2.62 22.32 22.21
CA THR A 447 -2.63 20.88 21.89
C THR A 447 -2.31 20.61 20.42
N GLU A 448 -2.89 21.41 19.52
CA GLU A 448 -2.81 21.28 18.06
C GLU A 448 -1.43 21.59 17.49
N TRP A 449 -1.06 20.92 16.40
CA TRP A 449 0.09 21.27 15.58
C TRP A 449 -0.35 22.03 14.34
N LEU A 450 0.29 23.18 14.08
CA LEU A 450 0.00 24.05 12.96
C LEU A 450 1.02 23.80 11.86
N GLU A 451 0.58 23.28 10.72
CA GLU A 451 1.43 23.07 9.55
C GLU A 451 2.01 24.39 9.04
N MET A 452 3.25 24.33 8.56
CA MET A 452 3.94 25.44 7.91
C MET A 452 4.07 25.14 6.42
N ASN A 453 3.83 26.15 5.59
CA ASN A 453 4.03 26.04 4.15
C ASN A 453 5.52 26.07 3.83
N HIS A 454 5.98 25.19 2.94
CA HIS A 454 7.27 25.35 2.28
C HIS A 454 7.23 26.61 1.40
N LEU A 455 8.30 27.42 1.42
CA LEU A 455 8.40 28.64 0.61
C LEU A 455 9.36 28.46 -0.56
N TRP A 456 10.63 28.20 -0.26
CA TRP A 456 11.73 27.99 -1.20
C TRP A 456 12.96 27.48 -0.44
N GLY A 457 13.81 26.67 -1.07
CA GLY A 457 15.02 26.16 -0.42
C GLY A 457 14.72 25.41 0.89
N ALA A 458 15.43 25.73 1.98
CA ALA A 458 15.14 25.20 3.31
C ALA A 458 14.19 26.09 4.15
N ASN A 459 13.45 27.02 3.53
CA ASN A 459 12.60 28.00 4.22
C ASN A 459 11.12 27.56 4.29
N TRP A 460 10.53 27.74 5.47
CA TRP A 460 9.14 27.41 5.79
C TRP A 460 8.45 28.60 6.47
N CYS A 461 7.15 28.83 6.24
CA CYS A 461 6.42 29.90 6.93
C CYS A 461 5.01 29.53 7.39
N VAL A 462 4.48 30.33 8.33
CA VAL A 462 3.08 30.29 8.74
C VAL A 462 2.50 31.70 8.81
N ILE A 463 1.28 31.86 8.30
CA ILE A 463 0.50 33.11 8.33
C ILE A 463 -0.63 32.95 9.35
N ARG A 464 -0.33 33.28 10.61
CA ARG A 464 -1.27 33.26 11.75
C ARG A 464 -0.71 34.19 12.82
N GLY A 465 -1.58 34.87 13.56
CA GLY A 465 -1.15 35.64 14.73
C GLY A 465 -2.28 36.26 15.56
N PRO A 466 -1.95 36.87 16.71
CA PRO A 466 -0.60 36.99 17.26
C PRO A 466 -0.09 35.67 17.88
N LEU A 467 1.08 35.19 17.46
CA LEU A 467 1.69 33.93 17.89
C LEU A 467 2.18 34.00 19.35
N LYS A 468 1.79 33.01 20.15
CA LYS A 468 2.03 32.96 21.60
C LYS A 468 3.17 32.01 21.93
N GLY A 469 4.40 32.53 21.87
CA GLY A 469 5.59 31.78 22.25
C GLY A 469 5.65 31.37 23.74
N PRO A 470 6.58 30.48 24.15
CA PRO A 470 7.52 29.77 23.28
C PRO A 470 6.82 28.85 22.28
N LEU A 471 7.50 28.55 21.17
CA LEU A 471 7.00 27.69 20.11
C LEU A 471 7.79 26.38 20.10
N SER A 472 7.06 25.28 20.16
CA SER A 472 7.56 23.95 19.83
C SER A 472 7.58 23.78 18.30
N VAL A 473 8.62 23.16 17.74
CA VAL A 473 8.72 22.86 16.30
C VAL A 473 8.78 21.34 16.07
N LYS A 474 7.98 20.84 15.13
CA LYS A 474 7.97 19.44 14.67
C LYS A 474 8.46 19.38 13.23
N LEU A 475 9.44 18.53 12.96
CA LEU A 475 9.99 18.26 11.63
C LEU A 475 9.70 16.81 11.24
N THR A 476 9.41 16.58 9.96
CA THR A 476 9.34 15.25 9.35
C THR A 476 10.33 15.21 8.18
N THR A 477 11.24 14.24 8.15
CA THR A 477 12.16 14.05 7.02
C THR A 477 11.40 13.60 5.77
N LEU A 478 11.69 14.17 4.61
CA LEU A 478 11.01 13.82 3.36
C LEU A 478 11.26 12.36 2.96
N SER A 479 12.52 11.92 3.00
CA SER A 479 12.89 10.62 2.43
C SER A 479 12.54 9.39 3.28
N THR A 480 12.53 9.49 4.62
CA THR A 480 12.20 8.34 5.50
C THR A 480 10.97 8.53 6.37
N GLY A 481 10.30 9.69 6.33
CA GLY A 481 9.12 9.98 7.15
C GLY A 481 9.40 10.07 8.66
N ARG A 482 10.66 10.11 9.10
CA ARG A 482 11.02 10.18 10.51
C ARG A 482 10.64 11.54 11.08
N THR A 483 9.89 11.54 12.18
CA THR A 483 9.43 12.76 12.86
C THR A 483 10.25 13.05 14.12
N LEU A 484 10.56 14.33 14.35
CA LEU A 484 11.25 14.86 15.53
C LEU A 484 10.48 16.08 16.05
N SER A 485 10.44 16.30 17.37
CA SER A 485 9.72 17.43 17.98
C SER A 485 10.58 18.16 19.01
N ALA A 486 11.14 19.30 18.60
CA ALA A 486 11.88 20.21 19.46
C ALA A 486 10.89 21.06 20.28
N ARG A 487 10.65 20.64 21.53
CA ARG A 487 9.75 21.35 22.45
C ARG A 487 10.33 22.71 22.84
N ASP A 488 9.48 23.74 22.74
CA ASP A 488 9.67 25.10 23.25
C ASP A 488 11.02 25.73 22.89
N VAL A 489 11.50 25.43 21.67
CA VAL A 489 12.84 25.76 21.17
C VAL A 489 12.98 27.23 20.76
N ILE A 490 11.91 27.84 20.25
CA ILE A 490 11.86 29.29 19.98
C ILE A 490 11.23 29.95 21.22
N PRO A 491 11.91 30.86 21.92
CA PRO A 491 11.44 31.47 23.17
C PRO A 491 10.27 32.45 22.92
N ARG A 492 9.59 32.92 23.98
CA ARG A 492 8.52 33.93 23.85
C ARG A 492 9.03 35.26 23.26
N ASN A 493 10.20 35.70 23.70
CA ASN A 493 10.87 36.93 23.25
C ASN A 493 11.82 36.65 22.08
N TRP A 494 11.37 35.88 21.10
CA TRP A 494 12.13 35.61 19.89
C TRP A 494 12.31 36.90 19.07
N VAL A 495 13.34 36.92 18.23
CA VAL A 495 13.74 38.07 17.41
C VAL A 495 14.11 37.56 16.02
N ALA A 496 13.75 38.31 14.97
CA ALA A 496 14.20 38.03 13.61
C ALA A 496 15.74 38.13 13.49
N LYS A 497 16.33 37.38 12.55
CA LYS A 497 17.77 37.13 12.37
C LYS A 497 18.46 36.33 13.47
N ALA A 498 17.73 35.82 14.46
CA ALA A 498 18.29 34.97 15.51
C ALA A 498 18.07 33.48 15.23
N THR A 499 19.10 32.67 15.52
CA THR A 499 19.06 31.21 15.40
C THR A 499 18.88 30.54 16.76
N TYR A 500 17.90 29.63 16.85
CA TYR A 500 17.56 28.88 18.07
C TYR A 500 17.89 27.40 17.90
N THR A 501 18.89 26.91 18.63
CA THR A 501 19.38 25.53 18.54
C THR A 501 18.64 24.60 19.49
N SER A 502 18.19 23.44 18.99
CA SER A 502 17.53 22.41 19.79
C SER A 502 18.53 21.54 20.57
N ARG A 503 17.99 20.57 21.34
CA ARG A 503 18.77 19.52 22.02
C ARG A 503 18.68 18.16 21.32
N LEU A 504 18.27 18.13 20.06
CA LEU A 504 17.91 16.92 19.32
C LEU A 504 18.54 16.93 17.92
N ASN A 505 18.80 15.74 17.39
CA ASN A 505 19.06 15.53 15.97
C ASN A 505 18.50 14.17 15.52
N PHE A 506 18.36 13.95 14.22
CA PHE A 506 17.83 12.70 13.67
C PHE A 506 18.83 11.53 13.72
N PHE A 507 20.12 11.78 14.00
CA PHE A 507 21.15 10.75 14.11
C PHE A 507 21.90 10.90 15.45
N HIS A 508 21.72 9.93 16.35
CA HIS A 508 22.39 9.83 17.63
C HIS A 508 22.54 8.37 18.04
#